data_AF-A0A1I7M6A8-F1
#
_entry.id   AF-A0A1I7M6A8-F1
#
_cell.length_a   1.000
_cell.length_b   1.000
_cell.length_c   1.000
_cell.angle_alpha   90.00
_cell.angle_beta   90.00
_cell.angle_gamma   90.00
#
_symmetry.space_group_name_H-M   'P 1'
#
loop_
_entity.id
_entity.type
_entity.pdbx_description
1 polymer ?
#
loop_
_entity_poly.entity_id
_entity_poly.type
_entity_poly.pdbx_seq_one_letter_code
_entity_poly.pdbx_strand_id
1 'polypeptide(L)' 'MTQISIIGLDIAKSVFQFEAQDAQGAVVSTERVSRDKLLPALKKIPATIVAMEACATAHHWARQIRAL' A
#
# COMPACT_ATOMS: atom_id res chain seq x y z
N MET A 1 8.55 2.40 18.73
CA MET A 1 8.36 1.94 17.34
C MET A 1 7.03 2.49 16.88
N THR A 2 7.02 3.33 15.85
CA THR A 2 5.77 3.87 15.31
C THR A 2 5.08 2.77 14.52
N GLN A 3 3.90 2.34 14.99
CA GLN A 3 3.15 1.25 14.36
C GLN A 3 2.39 1.78 13.15
N ILE A 4 2.61 1.16 11.99
CA ILE A 4 1.86 1.47 10.77
C ILE A 4 0.41 1.05 10.98
N SER A 5 -0.53 1.97 10.76
CA SER A 5 -1.97 1.76 10.94
C SER A 5 -2.71 1.68 9.61
N ILE A 6 -2.31 2.52 8.65
CA ILE A 6 -2.93 2.67 7.33
C ILE A 6 -1.83 2.79 6.28
N ILE A 7 -2.07 2.17 5.13
CA ILE A 7 -1.30 2.35 3.91
C ILE A 7 -2.18 3.04 2.88
N GLY A 8 -1.76 4.22 2.44
CA GLY A 8 -2.27 4.85 1.22
C GLY A 8 -1.59 4.25 -0.01
N LEU A 9 -2.37 3.86 -1.01
CA LEU A 9 -1.89 3.29 -2.26
C LEU A 9 -2.53 3.99 -3.47
N ASP A 10 -1.71 4.72 -4.21
CA ASP A 10 -2.05 5.32 -5.50
C ASP A 10 -1.45 4.46 -6.63
N ILE A 11 -2.30 4.08 -7.58
CA ILE A 11 -2.01 3.07 -8.60
C ILE A 11 -1.88 3.73 -9.96
N ALA A 12 -0.66 3.78 -10.50
CA ALA A 12 -0.43 4.00 -11.92
C ALA A 12 -0.06 2.71 -12.66
N LYS A 13 0.25 2.83 -13.96
CA LYS A 13 0.47 1.68 -14.85
C LYS A 13 1.66 0.80 -14.43
N SER A 14 2.77 1.43 -14.05
CA SER A 14 4.05 0.75 -13.78
C SER A 14 4.70 1.13 -12.45
N VAL A 15 4.30 2.27 -11.87
CA VAL A 15 4.81 2.80 -10.60
C VAL A 15 3.61 3.07 -9.70
N PHE A 16 3.78 2.75 -8.43
CA PHE A 16 2.77 2.87 -7.39
C PHE A 16 3.34 3.77 -6.32
N GLN A 17 2.55 4.71 -5.85
CA GLN A 17 2.92 5.52 -4.70
C GLN A 17 2.32 4.87 -3.46
N PHE A 18 3.18 4.57 -2.50
CA PHE A 18 2.86 3.93 -1.23
C PHE A 18 3.18 4.92 -0.11
N GLU A 19 2.24 5.12 0.81
CA GLU A 19 2.42 5.96 1.99
C GLU A 19 1.94 5.21 3.23
N ALA A 20 2.81 5.00 4.21
CA ALA A 20 2.46 4.41 5.49
C ALA A 20 2.23 5.51 6.52
N GLN A 21 1.11 5.43 7.23
CA GLN A 21 0.73 6.35 8.29
C GLN A 21 0.58 5.60 9.62
N ASP A 22 0.87 6.29 10.72
CA ASP A 22 0.60 5.78 12.05
C ASP A 22 -0.87 5.99 12.47
N ALA A 23 -1.24 5.60 13.69
CA ALA A 23 -2.62 5.72 14.17
C ALA A 23 -3.07 7.19 14.36
N GLN A 24 -2.14 8.15 14.34
CA GLN A 24 -2.42 9.59 14.42
C GLN A 24 -2.48 10.24 13.04
N GLY A 25 -2.29 9.47 11.96
CA GLY A 25 -2.23 9.96 10.59
C GLY A 25 -0.89 10.59 10.22
N ALA A 26 0.14 10.46 11.07
CA ALA A 26 1.47 10.97 10.74
C ALA A 26 2.14 10.01 9.76
N VAL A 27 2.74 10.58 8.69
CA VAL A 27 3.46 9.80 7.68
C VAL A 27 4.73 9.21 8.31
N VAL A 28 4.80 7.88 8.32
CA VAL A 28 5.95 7.10 8.80
C VAL A 28 6.95 6.87 7.66
N SER A 29 6.45 6.59 6.46
CA SER A 29 7.27 6.37 5.27
C SER A 29 6.48 6.64 4.00
N THR A 30 7.18 7.09 2.96
CA THR A 30 6.62 7.24 1.62
C THR A 30 7.60 6.65 0.61
N GLU A 31 7.10 5.80 -0.28
CA GLU A 31 7.92 5.04 -1.22
C GLU A 31 7.25 4.95 -2.59
N ARG A 32 8.07 4.94 -3.63
CA ARG A 32 7.63 4.58 -4.98
C ARG A 32 8.05 3.15 -5.26
N VAL A 33 7.08 2.29 -5.50
CA VAL A 33 7.32 0.87 -5.80
C VAL A 33 6.92 0.57 -7.24
N SER A 34 7.73 -0.23 -7.92
CA SER A 34 7.35 -0.75 -9.22
C SER A 34 6.27 -1.83 -9.05
N ARG A 35 5.52 -2.06 -10.13
CA ARG A 35 4.42 -3.05 -10.17
C ARG A 35 4.78 -4.41 -9.58
N ASP A 36 5.95 -4.93 -9.93
CA ASP A 36 6.49 -6.23 -9.50
C ASP A 36 6.91 -6.26 -8.02
N LYS A 37 7.20 -5.09 -7.45
CA LYS A 37 7.67 -4.94 -6.06
C LYS A 37 6.55 -4.66 -5.06
N LEU A 38 5.34 -4.33 -5.50
CA LEU A 38 4.23 -3.98 -4.62
C LEU A 38 3.89 -5.10 -3.62
N LEU A 39 3.60 -6.32 -4.08
CA LEU A 39 3.24 -7.43 -3.17
C LEU A 39 4.40 -7.84 -2.26
N PRO A 40 5.66 -7.97 -2.75
CA PRO A 40 6.80 -8.16 -1.87
C PRO A 40 6.99 -7.08 -0.80
N ALA A 41 6.68 -5.82 -1.10
CA ALA A 41 6.74 -4.73 -0.13
C ALA A 41 5.66 -4.89 0.95
N LEU A 42 4.40 -5.12 0.53
CA LEU A 42 3.27 -5.29 1.47
C LEU A 42 3.44 -6.51 2.39
N LYS A 43 4.03 -7.62 1.93
CA LYS A 43 4.31 -8.80 2.76
C LYS A 43 5.23 -8.55 3.95
N LYS A 44 6.04 -7.48 3.90
CA LYS A 44 6.97 -7.12 4.99
C LYS A 44 6.28 -6.32 6.11
N ILE A 45 5.05 -5.89 5.87
CA ILE A 45 4.30 -5.02 6.78
C ILE A 45 3.30 -5.91 7.52
N PRO A 46 3.10 -5.68 8.84
CA PRO A 46 2.01 -6.32 9.58
C PRO A 46 0.65 -6.09 8.91
N ALA A 47 -0.32 -6.96 9.20
CA ALA A 47 -1.67 -6.82 8.67
C ALA A 47 -2.27 -5.45 9.05
N THR A 48 -2.57 -4.65 8.03
CA THR A 48 -2.92 -3.23 8.15
C THR A 48 -3.98 -2.87 7.12
N ILE A 49 -4.72 -1.79 7.36
CA ILE A 49 -5.68 -1.24 6.39
C ILE A 49 -4.93 -0.69 5.18
N VAL A 50 -5.30 -1.13 3.98
CA VAL A 50 -4.82 -0.54 2.72
C VAL A 50 -5.95 0.29 2.11
N ALA A 51 -5.80 1.61 2.17
CA ALA A 51 -6.65 2.58 1.49
C ALA A 51 -6.10 2.79 0.08
N MET A 52 -6.90 2.48 -0.94
CA MET A 52 -6.43 2.41 -2.32
C MET A 52 -7.29 3.29 -3.23
N GLU A 53 -6.65 4.05 -4.11
CA GLU A 53 -7.33 4.86 -5.12
C GLU A 53 -8.17 3.98 -6.07
N ALA A 54 -9.35 4.46 -6.46
CA ALA A 54 -10.23 3.78 -7.38
C ALA A 54 -9.79 4.03 -8.83
N CYS A 55 -9.10 3.06 -9.43
CA CYS A 55 -8.74 3.05 -10.84
C CYS A 55 -9.25 1.78 -11.55
N ALA A 56 -9.09 1.71 -12.88
CA ALA A 56 -9.51 0.55 -13.69
C ALA A 56 -8.91 -0.81 -13.21
N THR A 57 -7.77 -0.77 -12.51
CA THR A 57 -7.11 -1.98 -11.99
C THR A 57 -7.24 -2.16 -10.47
N ALA A 58 -7.96 -1.28 -9.76
CA ALA A 58 -8.09 -1.31 -8.29
C ALA A 58 -8.63 -2.66 -7.79
N HIS A 59 -9.69 -3.19 -8.40
CA HIS A 59 -10.24 -4.48 -8.00
C HIS A 59 -9.28 -5.66 -8.18
N HIS A 60 -8.40 -5.62 -9.20
CA HIS A 60 -7.37 -6.64 -9.37
C HIS A 60 -6.40 -6.59 -8.19
N TRP A 61 -5.92 -5.40 -7.83
CA TRP A 61 -4.99 -5.22 -6.71
C TRP A 61 -5.62 -5.54 -5.36
N ALA A 62 -6.87 -5.16 -5.12
CA ALA A 62 -7.59 -5.51 -3.88
C ALA A 62 -7.60 -7.03 -3.65
N ARG A 63 -7.82 -7.84 -4.71
CA ARG A 63 -7.79 -9.31 -4.61
C ARG A 63 -6.39 -9.85 -4.34
N GLN A 64 -5.37 -9.31 -5.02
CA GLN A 64 -3.98 -9.72 -4.81
C GLN A 64 -3.52 -9.42 -3.38
N ILE A 65 -3.86 -8.23 -2.86
CA ILE A 65 -3.48 -7.78 -1.51
C ILE A 65 -4.22 -8.60 -0.43
N ARG A 66 -5.51 -8.89 -0.62
CA ARG A 66 -6.29 -9.74 0.31
C ARG A 66 -5.82 -11.20 0.38
N ALA A 67 -5.00 -11.63 -0.58
CA ALA A 67 -4.47 -12.99 -0.64
C ALA A 67 -3.04 -13.12 -0.08
N LEU A 68 -2.45 -12.02 0.42
CA LEU A 68 -1.17 -12.02 1.13
C LEU A 68 -1.33 -12.51 2.56
#